data_AF-E2AE40-F1
#
_entry.id   AF-E2AE40-F1
#
_cell.length_a   1.000
_cell.length_b   1.000
_cell.length_c   1.000
_cell.angle_alpha   90.00
_cell.angle_beta   90.00
_cell.angle_gamma   90.00
#
_symmetry.space_group_name_H-M   'P 1'
#
loop_
_entity.id
_entity.type
_entity.pdbx_description
1 polymer ?
#
loop_
_entity_poly.entity_id
_entity_poly.type
_entity_poly.pdbx_seq_one_letter_code
_entity_poly.pdbx_strand_id
1 'polypeptide(L)' 'MPCKTQNPEKIKEFLKAMEPFKLTKAEKLALLNLCPTRPIEIQLLIEESEERLSEEELETVLQIVANVRGDYEYKEEET' A
#
# COMPACT_ATOMS: atom_id res chain seq x y z
N MET A 1 -11.10 -3.06 -12.61
CA MET A 1 -9.62 -3.09 -12.45
C MET A 1 -9.22 -1.88 -11.64
N PRO A 2 -8.48 -2.05 -10.52
CA PRO A 2 -8.09 -0.95 -9.64
C PRO A 2 -7.25 0.12 -10.36
N CYS A 3 -6.55 -0.24 -11.44
CA CYS A 3 -5.82 0.70 -12.29
C CYS A 3 -6.69 1.75 -13.00
N LYS A 4 -8.03 1.57 -13.03
CA LYS A 4 -8.94 2.48 -13.72
C LYS A 4 -9.27 3.74 -12.89
N THR A 5 -9.04 3.70 -11.58
CA THR A 5 -9.25 4.83 -10.65
C THR A 5 -7.94 5.51 -10.22
N GLN A 6 -6.79 5.03 -10.73
CA GLN A 6 -5.48 5.56 -10.40
C GLN A 6 -5.18 6.83 -11.22
N ASN A 7 -4.90 7.92 -10.52
CA ASN A 7 -4.46 9.18 -11.12
C ASN A 7 -2.93 9.31 -11.05
N PRO A 8 -2.28 9.96 -12.03
CA PRO A 8 -0.84 10.15 -12.03
C PRO A 8 -0.33 10.95 -10.81
N GLU A 9 -1.17 11.81 -10.23
CA GLU A 9 -0.86 12.54 -8.99
C GLU A 9 -0.83 11.60 -7.78
N LYS A 10 -1.84 10.73 -7.64
CA LYS A 10 -1.89 9.71 -6.59
C LYS A 10 -0.72 8.73 -6.66
N ILE A 11 -0.31 8.35 -7.88
CA ILE A 11 0.86 7.47 -8.08
C ILE A 11 2.15 8.19 -7.63
N LYS A 12 2.29 9.50 -7.91
CA LYS A 12 3.45 10.26 -7.42
C LYS A 12 3.46 10.37 -5.90
N GLU A 13 2.31 10.61 -5.27
CA GLU A 13 2.17 10.63 -3.82
C GLU A 13 2.49 9.28 -3.20
N PHE A 14 1.97 8.19 -3.78
CA PHE A 14 2.32 6.81 -3.41
C PHE A 14 3.83 6.59 -3.43
N LEU A 15 4.49 6.94 -4.53
CA LEU A 15 5.94 6.73 -4.66
C LEU A 15 6.76 7.54 -3.64
N LYS A 16 6.31 8.76 -3.29
CA LYS A 16 6.91 9.58 -2.23
C LYS A 16 6.67 8.99 -0.84
N ALA A 17 5.44 8.59 -0.54
CA ALA A 17 5.10 7.96 0.73
C ALA A 17 5.78 6.59 0.89
N MET A 18 6.11 5.94 -0.23
CA MET A 18 6.85 4.69 -0.30
C MET A 18 8.38 4.85 -0.30
N GLU A 19 8.89 6.08 -0.29
CA GLU A 19 10.33 6.38 -0.24
C GLU A 19 11.00 5.98 1.10
N PRO A 20 10.41 6.21 2.29
CA PRO A 20 11.01 5.77 3.55
C PRO A 20 11.05 4.25 3.71
N PHE A 21 10.10 3.52 3.12
CA PHE A 21 10.10 2.07 3.13
C PHE A 21 11.15 1.57 2.13
N LYS A 22 12.07 0.71 2.59
CA LYS A 22 13.13 0.12 1.76
C LYS A 22 12.60 -0.92 0.76
N LEU A 23 11.55 -0.60 0.01
CA LEU A 23 10.90 -1.49 -0.95
C LEU A 23 11.58 -1.43 -2.32
N THR A 24 11.66 -2.59 -2.98
CA THR A 24 12.15 -2.72 -4.34
C THR A 24 11.15 -2.15 -5.35
N LYS A 25 11.63 -1.83 -6.56
CA LYS A 25 10.75 -1.33 -7.63
C LYS A 25 9.66 -2.35 -8.01
N ALA A 26 9.96 -3.64 -7.91
CA ALA A 26 9.01 -4.71 -8.20
C ALA A 26 7.91 -4.77 -7.13
N GLU A 27 8.27 -4.66 -5.85
CA GLU A 27 7.32 -4.62 -4.72
C GLU A 27 6.39 -3.41 -4.84
N LYS A 28 6.95 -2.21 -5.08
CA LYS A 28 6.16 -0.98 -5.29
C LYS A 28 5.18 -1.12 -6.45
N LEU A 29 5.60 -1.76 -7.54
CA LEU A 29 4.75 -2.03 -8.70
C LEU A 29 3.67 -3.07 -8.39
N ALA A 30 4.00 -4.11 -7.63
CA ALA A 30 3.05 -5.14 -7.22
C ALA A 30 1.95 -4.56 -6.31
N LEU A 31 2.33 -3.74 -5.32
CA LEU A 31 1.40 -2.99 -4.46
C LEU A 31 0.48 -2.09 -5.29
N LEU A 32 1.03 -1.37 -6.27
CA LEU A 32 0.25 -0.49 -7.15
C LEU A 32 -0.72 -1.28 -8.05
N ASN A 33 -0.31 -2.44 -8.56
CA ASN A 33 -1.11 -3.23 -9.49
C ASN A 33 -2.22 -4.03 -8.79
N LEU A 34 -1.92 -4.59 -7.62
CA LEU A 34 -2.82 -5.48 -6.90
C LEU A 34 -3.67 -4.75 -5.86
N CYS A 35 -3.22 -3.59 -5.38
CA CYS A 35 -3.86 -2.81 -4.33
C CYS A 35 -4.33 -3.68 -3.14
N PRO A 36 -3.40 -4.27 -2.36
CA PRO A 36 -3.76 -5.10 -1.22
C PRO A 36 -4.66 -4.36 -0.23
N THR A 37 -5.57 -5.11 0.38
CA THR A 37 -6.56 -4.63 1.34
C THR A 37 -6.34 -5.18 2.74
N ARG A 38 -5.46 -6.18 2.87
CA ARG A 38 -5.15 -6.82 4.13
C ARG A 38 -3.63 -6.91 4.35
N PRO A 39 -3.16 -6.88 5.62
CA PRO A 39 -1.74 -6.95 5.94
C PRO A 39 -1.07 -8.23 5.41
N ILE A 40 -1.77 -9.36 5.50
CA ILE A 40 -1.32 -10.66 4.99
C ILE A 40 -1.02 -10.64 3.48
N GLU A 41 -1.72 -9.81 2.71
CA GLU A 41 -1.47 -9.68 1.27
C GLU A 41 -0.16 -8.94 1.01
N ILE A 42 0.17 -7.94 1.83
CA ILE A 42 1.46 -7.25 1.74
C ILE A 42 2.60 -8.21 2.10
N GLN A 43 2.43 -9.04 3.13
CA GLN A 43 3.44 -10.04 3.52
C GLN A 43 3.74 -11.06 2.42
N LEU A 44 2.73 -11.38 1.59
CA LEU A 44 2.90 -12.25 0.42
C LEU A 44 3.55 -11.55 -0.78
N LEU A 45 3.44 -10.22 -0.87
CA LEU A 45 3.98 -9.42 -1.98
C LEU A 45 5.40 -8.91 -1.72
N ILE A 46 5.79 -8.80 -0.46
CA ILE A 46 7.07 -8.25 -0.01
C ILE A 46 7.82 -9.35 0.75
N GLU A 47 8.93 -9.80 0.16
CA GLU A 47 9.81 -10.78 0.79
C GLU A 47 10.47 -10.18 2.05
N GLU A 48 10.52 -10.98 3.13
CA GLU A 48 11.08 -10.57 4.43
C GLU A 48 10.42 -9.32 5.01
N SER A 49 9.12 -9.11 4.70
CA SER A 49 8.35 -7.96 5.20
C SER A 49 8.33 -7.86 6.72
N GLU A 50 8.28 -8.97 7.45
CA GLU A 50 8.30 -8.99 8.93
C GLU A 50 9.62 -8.50 9.53
N GLU A 51 10.74 -8.61 8.79
CA GLU A 51 12.06 -8.13 9.23
C GLU A 51 12.38 -6.72 8.70
N ARG A 52 11.75 -6.34 7.58
CA ARG A 52 11.99 -5.07 6.88
C ARG A 52 10.97 -3.98 7.21
N LEU A 53 9.78 -4.34 7.67
CA LEU A 53 8.67 -3.44 7.98
C LEU A 53 8.11 -3.74 9.36
N SER A 54 7.93 -2.70 10.16
CA SER A 54 7.21 -2.79 11.43
C SER A 54 5.70 -2.90 11.19
N GLU A 55 4.93 -3.38 12.17
CA GLU A 55 3.45 -3.43 12.08
C GLU A 55 2.84 -2.05 11.76
N GLU A 56 3.36 -0.98 12.35
CA GLU A 56 2.92 0.40 12.07
C GLU A 56 3.21 0.82 10.62
N GLU A 57 4.34 0.39 10.07
CA GLU A 57 4.71 0.67 8.68
C GLU A 57 3.81 -0.09 7.71
N LEU A 58 3.48 -1.34 8.05
CA LEU A 58 2.58 -2.19 7.29
C LEU A 58 1.17 -1.57 7.19
N GLU A 59 0.65 -1.09 8.32
CA GLU A 59 -0.64 -0.38 8.37
C GLU A 59 -0.57 0.93 7.56
N THR A 60 0.55 1.64 7.64
CA THR A 60 0.78 2.86 6.85
C THR A 60 0.80 2.55 5.34
N VAL A 61 1.46 1.47 4.92
CA VAL A 61 1.47 1.01 3.52
C VAL A 61 0.04 0.69 3.05
N LEU A 62 -0.74 0.00 3.88
CA LEU A 62 -2.15 -0.29 3.61
C LEU A 62 -2.98 0.97 3.39
N GLN A 63 -2.83 1.97 4.26
CA GLN A 63 -3.51 3.26 4.15
C GLN A 63 -3.12 4.01 2.87
N ILE A 64 -1.82 4.00 2.55
CA ILE A 64 -1.29 4.60 1.31
C ILE A 64 -1.89 3.91 0.08
N VAL A 65 -1.96 2.59 0.06
CA VAL A 65 -2.57 1.81 -1.04
C VAL A 65 -4.07 2.07 -1.14
N ALA A 66 -4.79 2.16 0.00
CA ALA A 66 -6.22 2.47 0.03
C ALA A 66 -6.54 3.85 -0.57
N ASN A 67 -5.72 4.87 -0.25
CA ASN A 67 -5.81 6.19 -0.86
C ASN A 67 -5.69 6.13 -2.40
N VAL A 68 -4.69 5.41 -2.91
CA VAL A 68 -4.45 5.26 -4.35
C VAL A 68 -5.62 4.56 -5.04
N ARG A 69 -6.16 3.51 -4.41
CA ARG A 69 -7.34 2.77 -4.90
C ARG A 69 -8.58 3.66 -5.03
N GLY A 70 -8.67 4.71 -4.21
CA GLY A 70 -9.83 5.59 -4.13
C GLY A 70 -10.92 5.07 -3.19
N ASP A 71 -10.63 3.97 -2.49
CA ASP A 71 -11.49 3.39 -1.45
C ASP A 71 -11.11 4.03 -0.10
N TYR A 72 -11.25 5.35 0.00
CA TYR A 72 -11.27 6.04 1.29
C TYR A 72 -12.60 5.75 1.98
N GLU A 73 -12.81 4.50 2.39
CA GLU A 73 -13.73 4.21 3.48
C GLU A 73 -12.94 4.35 4.78
N TYR A 74 -13.16 5.45 5.50
CA TYR A 74 -13.01 5.40 6.95
C TYR A 74 -13.92 4.29 7.44
N LYS A 75 -13.35 3.13 7.79
CA LYS A 75 -14.04 2.22 8.70
C LYS A 75 -13.77 2.71 10.11
N GLU A 76 -14.51 3.73 10.52
CA GLU A 76 -15.00 3.74 11.89
C GLU A 76 -16.08 2.65 11.97
N GLU A 77 -15.72 1.51 12.54
CA GLU A 77 -16.63 0.69 13.35
C GLU A 77 -15.80 0.45 14.62
N GLU A 78 -15.84 1.33 15.62
CA GLU A 78 -16.94 1.58 16.58
C GLU A 78 -17.36 0.30 17.33
N THR A 79 -16.75 0.13 18.52
CA THR A 79 -17.19 -0.64 19.71
C THR A 79 -17.49 -2.14 19.63
#